data_AF-A0A350EPY3-F1
#
_entry.id   AF-A0A350EPY3-F1
#
_cell.length_a   1.000
_cell.length_b   1.000
_cell.length_c   1.000
_cell.angle_alpha   90.00
_cell.angle_beta   90.00
_cell.angle_gamma   90.00
#
_symmetry.space_group_name_H-M   'P 1'
#
loop_
_entity.id
_entity.type
_entity.pdbx_description
1 polymer ?
#
loop_
_entity_poly.entity_id
_entity_poly.type
_entity_poly.pdbx_seq_one_letter_code
_entity_poly.pdbx_strand_id
1 'polypeptide(L)'
;MNHPSPDVSRGPRAPGLASLILISSLFAGAVQADVKLPALFTDHMVVQQGRPVPVWGWADNGEEVTVEFGNQKLKTTARDGKWMIKLRPLKATYEGATLTVTGRNKVAVQDVVVGEVWLASGQSNMQWSMAQSAGTADEIAKADSKNLRLFYVPRVKANEPAADVNASWTYCDPKTVREFSAVAYYFGRDLEKALGVPVGMIHTSWGGSPAEVWINEQVLNGSPDYRRDIMEKFAEQKANYETALAAYQKEKEAAEKAGEKFDKRPPGLGWKPAELYNGMIAPLIPYAVNGAIWYQGESNAGRAYQYRSLMADLIKNWRRDWGQGDFTFLQVQLAPWDRNKKRSLGEITREPVESDWAELREAQVHVAKTLPNAGFVVITDVGDKDDIHPGQKEPVGARLALAAQAITYGKKIDHSGPTYKSVKFDDGKAVISFNHTARGLTAGKPATVKLTAGDVAAVTSPVTPTVEKGQGAVEEIAVGSDAKLTGFAIAGEDRKFVWADAVIRGKTVVVSSPRGGPPPRAGAPP
;
A
#
# COMPACT_ATOMS: atom_id res chain seq x y z
N MET A 1 84.53 -65.43 16.55
CA MET A 1 84.73 -65.71 17.98
C MET A 1 84.14 -64.54 18.76
N ASN A 2 83.13 -64.83 19.59
CA ASN A 2 82.83 -64.26 20.93
C ASN A 2 83.87 -63.25 21.46
N HIS A 3 83.58 -62.15 22.15
CA HIS A 3 82.36 -61.51 22.69
C HIS A 3 82.84 -60.10 23.23
N PRO A 4 82.17 -59.35 24.12
CA PRO A 4 81.70 -57.98 23.83
C PRO A 4 82.11 -56.85 24.83
N SER A 5 81.47 -55.67 24.66
CA SER A 5 80.95 -54.73 25.70
C SER A 5 81.87 -53.55 26.18
N PRO A 6 81.33 -52.50 26.89
CA PRO A 6 80.81 -51.23 26.31
C PRO A 6 81.17 -49.96 27.15
N ASP A 7 80.67 -48.75 26.83
CA ASP A 7 80.47 -47.63 27.79
C ASP A 7 79.58 -46.51 27.18
N VAL A 8 78.37 -46.18 27.71
CA VAL A 8 77.97 -45.20 28.76
C VAL A 8 77.72 -43.78 28.19
N SER A 9 76.55 -43.16 28.38
CA SER A 9 76.13 -42.60 29.68
C SER A 9 74.64 -42.25 29.81
N ARG A 10 74.20 -42.20 31.09
CA ARG A 10 72.84 -42.01 31.62
C ARG A 10 72.65 -40.58 32.16
N GLY A 11 71.39 -40.11 32.19
CA GLY A 11 70.99 -38.84 32.83
C GLY A 11 70.75 -38.92 34.35
N PRO A 12 70.32 -37.80 34.97
CA PRO A 12 69.86 -37.74 36.37
C PRO A 12 68.40 -37.30 36.55
N ARG A 13 67.86 -37.51 37.77
CA ARG A 13 66.49 -37.20 38.25
C ARG A 13 66.42 -35.84 39.00
N ALA A 14 65.29 -35.11 38.82
CA ALA A 14 64.48 -34.20 39.69
C ALA A 14 65.15 -33.25 40.73
N PRO A 15 64.67 -32.00 41.00
CA PRO A 15 63.29 -31.69 41.44
C PRO A 15 62.66 -30.36 40.94
N GLY A 16 61.43 -30.10 41.44
CA GLY A 16 60.40 -29.12 40.99
C GLY A 16 60.80 -27.68 40.67
N LEU A 17 60.05 -27.09 39.73
CA LEU A 17 59.89 -25.64 39.60
C LEU A 17 58.47 -25.29 39.17
N ALA A 18 58.09 -24.08 39.56
CA ALA A 18 56.75 -23.55 39.71
C ALA A 18 55.93 -23.41 38.41
N SER A 19 54.62 -23.40 38.64
CA SER A 19 53.54 -22.96 37.77
C SER A 19 53.88 -21.73 36.92
N LEU A 20 53.68 -21.85 35.60
CA LEU A 20 53.25 -20.73 34.77
C LEU A 20 52.11 -21.23 33.86
N ILE A 21 50.89 -21.18 34.39
CA ILE A 21 49.69 -21.17 33.56
C ILE A 21 49.66 -19.78 32.94
N LEU A 22 50.01 -19.69 31.66
CA LEU A 22 49.79 -18.48 30.87
C LEU A 22 48.28 -18.36 30.66
N ILE A 23 47.59 -17.69 31.58
CA ILE A 23 46.22 -17.21 31.37
C ILE A 23 46.34 -16.09 30.34
N SER A 24 46.21 -16.45 29.07
CA SER A 24 45.87 -15.50 28.02
C SER A 24 44.45 -15.01 28.30
N SER A 25 44.36 -13.97 29.14
CA SER A 25 43.17 -13.17 29.34
C SER A 25 42.79 -12.55 28.01
N LEU A 26 41.94 -13.26 27.25
CA LEU A 26 41.09 -12.66 26.25
C LEU A 26 40.20 -11.67 26.99
N PHE A 27 40.67 -10.44 27.13
CA PHE A 27 39.79 -9.29 27.28
C PHE A 27 38.98 -9.24 25.99
N ALA A 28 37.86 -9.97 25.99
CA ALA A 28 36.71 -9.61 25.19
C ALA A 28 36.28 -8.24 25.73
N GLY A 29 36.88 -7.17 25.20
CA GLY A 29 36.35 -5.84 25.37
C GLY A 29 34.90 -5.91 24.94
N ALA A 30 33.99 -5.69 25.87
CA ALA A 30 32.60 -5.47 25.52
C ALA A 30 32.62 -4.34 24.50
N VAL A 31 32.28 -4.66 23.25
CA VAL A 31 32.01 -3.65 22.23
C VAL A 31 30.78 -2.91 22.76
N GLN A 32 31.00 -1.79 23.45
CA GLN A 32 29.94 -1.00 24.05
C GLN A 32 29.14 -0.37 22.90
N ALA A 33 27.88 -0.75 22.75
CA ALA A 33 27.02 -0.20 21.72
C ALA A 33 26.24 0.99 22.26
N ASP A 34 26.41 2.13 21.61
CA ASP A 34 25.63 3.35 21.82
C ASP A 34 24.14 3.14 21.48
N VAL A 35 23.25 3.93 22.10
CA VAL A 35 21.84 3.99 21.69
C VAL A 35 21.76 4.34 20.21
N LYS A 36 21.00 3.53 19.46
CA LYS A 36 20.74 3.69 18.03
C LYS A 36 19.24 3.68 17.75
N LEU A 37 18.81 4.53 16.81
CA LEU A 37 17.45 4.56 16.30
C LEU A 37 17.38 3.96 14.88
N PRO A 38 16.23 3.38 14.47
CA PRO A 38 15.99 3.01 13.08
C PRO A 38 15.87 4.25 12.19
N ALA A 39 16.03 4.06 10.89
CA ALA A 39 16.00 5.12 9.87
C ALA A 39 14.71 5.96 9.84
N LEU A 40 13.62 5.44 10.40
CA LEU A 40 12.38 6.17 10.59
C LEU A 40 12.51 7.39 11.52
N PHE A 41 13.49 7.40 12.43
CA PHE A 41 13.80 8.54 13.29
C PHE A 41 15.03 9.28 12.75
N THR A 42 14.80 10.06 11.70
CA THR A 42 15.79 10.94 11.07
C THR A 42 15.24 12.37 11.05
N ASP A 43 16.13 13.34 10.84
CA ASP A 43 15.74 14.75 10.77
C ASP A 43 14.61 14.95 9.75
N HIS A 44 13.77 15.95 10.00
CA HIS A 44 12.56 16.21 9.21
C HIS A 44 11.46 15.15 9.34
N MET A 45 11.51 14.21 10.30
CA MET A 45 10.42 13.24 10.45
C MET A 45 9.06 13.86 10.83
N VAL A 46 7.97 13.18 10.48
CA VAL A 46 6.60 13.51 10.93
C VAL A 46 6.12 12.44 11.90
N VAL A 47 5.80 12.84 13.12
CA VAL A 47 5.20 11.97 14.14
C VAL A 47 3.68 12.03 14.05
N GLN A 48 3.01 10.88 14.12
CA GLN A 48 1.54 10.82 14.07
C GLN A 48 0.88 11.49 15.28
N GLN A 49 -0.12 12.34 15.01
CA GLN A 49 -0.95 13.00 16.02
C GLN A 49 -2.10 12.10 16.51
N GLY A 50 -2.67 12.46 17.67
CA GLY A 50 -3.95 11.92 18.13
C GLY A 50 -3.95 10.46 18.59
N ARG A 51 -2.81 9.78 18.58
CA ARG A 51 -2.65 8.41 19.12
C ARG A 51 -1.30 8.22 19.82
N PRO A 52 -1.12 7.18 20.66
CA PRO A 52 0.16 6.88 21.26
C PRO A 52 1.24 6.67 20.19
N VAL A 53 2.43 7.24 20.39
CA VAL A 53 3.53 7.19 19.42
C VAL A 53 4.65 6.32 19.98
N PRO A 54 4.90 5.14 19.39
CA PRO A 54 6.06 4.35 19.72
C PRO A 54 7.36 5.05 19.28
N VAL A 55 8.32 5.13 20.20
CA VAL A 55 9.72 5.46 19.93
C VAL A 55 10.55 4.28 20.40
N TRP A 56 11.39 3.74 19.53
CA TRP A 56 12.14 2.51 19.82
C TRP A 56 13.52 2.55 19.17
N GLY A 57 14.36 1.63 19.60
CA GLY A 57 15.70 1.49 19.07
C GLY A 57 16.45 0.33 19.69
N TRP A 58 17.77 0.39 19.56
CA TRP A 58 18.71 -0.56 20.12
C TRP A 58 19.59 0.14 21.15
N ALA A 59 20.01 -0.61 22.17
CA ALA A 59 20.95 -0.19 23.22
C ALA A 59 21.44 -1.43 23.97
N ASP A 60 22.49 -1.31 24.79
CA ASP A 60 23.00 -2.43 25.58
C ASP A 60 21.95 -2.95 26.58
N ASN A 61 21.94 -4.26 26.82
CA ASN A 61 21.00 -4.85 27.78
C ASN A 61 21.18 -4.24 29.19
N GLY A 62 20.09 -3.77 29.81
CA GLY A 62 20.11 -3.09 31.10
C GLY A 62 20.41 -1.58 31.04
N GLU A 63 20.69 -1.02 29.86
CA GLU A 63 20.89 0.42 29.70
C GLU A 63 19.58 1.21 29.92
N GLU A 64 19.63 2.26 30.74
CA GLU A 64 18.52 3.20 30.89
C GLU A 64 18.49 4.17 29.70
N VAL A 65 17.35 4.24 29.02
CA VAL A 65 17.11 5.12 27.88
C VAL A 65 16.02 6.12 28.24
N THR A 66 16.31 7.40 28.06
CA THR A 66 15.39 8.53 28.25
C THR A 66 15.00 9.12 26.89
N VAL A 67 13.70 9.30 26.66
CA VAL A 67 13.16 9.95 25.44
C VAL A 67 12.46 11.24 25.83
N GLU A 68 12.81 12.33 25.15
CA GLU A 68 12.26 13.68 25.34
C GLU A 68 11.69 14.23 24.03
N PHE A 69 10.40 14.58 24.01
CA PHE A 69 9.76 15.25 22.89
C PHE A 69 8.51 16.02 23.32
N GLY A 70 8.36 17.25 22.82
CA GLY A 70 7.33 18.17 23.28
C GLY A 70 7.46 18.41 24.80
N ASN A 71 6.38 18.19 25.55
CA ASN A 71 6.36 18.28 27.01
C ASN A 71 6.54 16.93 27.72
N GLN A 72 6.97 15.89 27.00
CA GLN A 72 7.08 14.53 27.52
C GLN A 72 8.54 14.15 27.71
N LYS A 73 8.85 13.59 28.89
CA LYS A 73 10.13 12.99 29.24
C LYS A 73 9.86 11.64 29.90
N LEU A 74 10.21 10.57 29.20
CA LEU A 74 9.92 9.19 29.61
C LEU A 74 11.22 8.38 29.68
N LYS A 75 11.26 7.38 30.55
CA LYS A 75 12.41 6.49 30.74
C LYS A 75 12.01 5.03 30.56
N THR A 76 12.94 4.22 30.07
CA THR A 76 12.82 2.77 29.97
C THR A 76 14.18 2.12 30.13
N THR A 77 14.21 0.79 30.17
CA THR A 77 15.46 0.02 30.20
C THR A 77 15.48 -0.93 29.03
N ALA A 78 16.60 -0.97 28.30
CA ALA A 78 16.76 -1.90 27.19
C ALA A 78 16.82 -3.35 27.67
N ARG A 79 16.14 -4.22 26.92
CA ARG A 79 16.07 -5.67 27.14
C ARG A 79 16.31 -6.39 25.81
N ASP A 80 17.16 -7.41 25.82
CA ASP A 80 17.52 -8.18 24.63
C ASP A 80 18.02 -7.29 23.46
N GLY A 81 18.79 -6.27 23.81
CA GLY A 81 19.36 -5.31 22.86
C GLY A 81 18.37 -4.31 22.27
N LYS A 82 17.12 -4.24 22.77
CA LYS A 82 16.05 -3.37 22.25
C LYS A 82 15.38 -2.59 23.38
N TRP A 83 14.80 -1.45 23.03
CA TRP A 83 13.97 -0.67 23.94
C TRP A 83 12.82 -0.02 23.18
N MET A 84 11.74 0.30 23.91
CA MET A 84 10.61 1.05 23.36
C MET A 84 9.94 1.85 24.46
N ILE A 85 9.46 3.05 24.10
CA ILE A 85 8.58 3.91 24.88
C ILE A 85 7.38 4.27 24.00
N LYS A 86 6.22 4.53 24.62
CA LYS A 86 5.06 5.11 23.95
C LYS A 86 4.81 6.51 24.49
N LEU A 87 5.05 7.54 23.68
CA LEU A 87 4.62 8.90 24.00
C LEU A 87 3.08 8.95 24.01
N ARG A 88 2.51 9.74 24.92
CA ARG A 88 1.06 10.02 24.93
C ARG A 88 0.66 10.76 23.64
N PRO A 89 -0.61 10.68 23.22
CA PRO A 89 -1.10 11.41 22.06
C PRO A 89 -0.67 12.88 22.04
N LEU A 90 -0.09 13.28 20.91
CA LEU A 90 0.39 14.63 20.64
C LEU A 90 -0.63 15.37 19.75
N LYS A 91 -0.60 16.70 19.81
CA LYS A 91 -1.35 17.58 18.89
C LYS A 91 -0.45 18.00 17.74
N ALA A 92 -1.03 18.27 16.56
CA ALA A 92 -0.26 18.78 15.43
C ALA A 92 0.57 20.02 15.78
N THR A 93 1.76 20.11 15.19
CA THR A 93 2.68 21.25 15.31
C THR A 93 3.17 21.65 13.93
N TYR A 94 3.49 22.93 13.73
CA TYR A 94 3.96 23.46 12.44
C TYR A 94 5.45 23.81 12.45
N GLU A 95 5.96 24.08 13.64
CA GLU A 95 7.37 24.32 13.89
C GLU A 95 8.01 23.01 14.34
N GLY A 96 9.19 22.73 13.80
CA GLY A 96 9.98 21.56 14.16
C GLY A 96 10.53 21.68 15.58
N ALA A 97 10.46 20.59 16.33
CA ALA A 97 11.09 20.43 17.63
C ALA A 97 12.12 19.30 17.60
N THR A 98 13.03 19.27 18.57
CA THR A 98 14.03 18.19 18.68
C THR A 98 13.45 17.01 19.47
N LEU A 99 13.44 15.81 18.88
CA LEU A 99 13.28 14.55 19.60
C LEU A 99 14.66 14.13 20.11
N THR A 100 14.82 14.03 21.43
CA THR A 100 16.09 13.64 22.05
C THR A 100 15.98 12.27 22.68
N VAL A 101 16.94 11.39 22.40
CA VAL A 101 17.10 10.09 23.02
C VAL A 101 18.45 10.03 23.72
N THR A 102 18.45 9.80 25.02
CA THR A 102 19.65 9.79 25.86
C THR A 102 19.79 8.43 26.55
N GLY A 103 20.89 7.75 26.29
CA GLY A 103 21.38 6.62 27.09
C GLY A 103 22.81 6.93 27.55
N ARG A 104 23.75 6.05 27.22
CA ARG A 104 25.20 6.32 27.40
C ARG A 104 25.72 7.39 26.43
N ASN A 105 25.09 7.51 25.27
CA ASN A 105 25.26 8.60 24.31
C ASN A 105 23.95 9.39 24.18
N LYS A 106 23.99 10.47 23.38
CA LYS A 106 22.83 11.30 23.07
C LYS A 106 22.60 11.35 21.57
N VAL A 107 21.41 10.96 21.13
CA VAL A 107 20.93 11.10 19.75
C VAL A 107 19.87 12.20 19.73
N ALA A 108 20.02 13.18 18.84
CA ALA A 108 19.04 14.25 18.65
C ALA A 108 18.55 14.22 17.20
N VAL A 109 17.23 14.08 17.05
CA VAL A 109 16.54 14.14 15.76
C VAL A 109 15.91 15.52 15.65
N GLN A 110 16.34 16.29 14.66
CA GLN A 110 15.99 17.69 14.49
C GLN A 110 14.77 17.87 13.59
N ASP A 111 14.12 19.02 13.75
CA ASP A 111 12.96 19.40 12.95
C ASP A 111 11.88 18.30 12.90
N VAL A 112 11.46 17.80 14.05
CA VAL A 112 10.35 16.85 14.14
C VAL A 112 9.03 17.61 14.28
N VAL A 113 8.09 17.37 13.37
CA VAL A 113 6.73 17.90 13.47
C VAL A 113 5.73 16.81 13.83
N VAL A 114 4.62 17.22 14.42
CA VAL A 114 3.49 16.33 14.70
C VAL A 114 2.39 16.58 13.67
N GLY A 115 1.88 15.53 13.04
CA GLY A 115 0.92 15.63 11.96
C GLY A 115 0.27 14.28 11.62
N GLU A 116 -0.10 14.08 10.36
CA GLU A 116 -0.65 12.82 9.88
C GLU A 116 0.43 11.99 9.18
N VAL A 117 0.44 10.68 9.39
CA VAL A 117 1.38 9.76 8.74
C VAL A 117 0.61 8.68 8.00
N TRP A 118 0.93 8.49 6.73
CA TRP A 118 0.28 7.52 5.86
C TRP A 118 1.30 6.66 5.10
N LEU A 119 0.97 5.37 4.96
CA LEU A 119 1.70 4.45 4.10
C LEU A 119 1.11 4.48 2.69
N ALA A 120 1.96 4.46 1.67
CA ALA A 120 1.59 4.33 0.27
C ALA A 120 2.26 3.09 -0.33
N SER A 121 1.47 2.05 -0.59
CA SER A 121 1.98 0.73 -0.95
C SER A 121 1.23 0.08 -2.13
N GLY A 122 1.78 -1.02 -2.62
CA GLY A 122 1.26 -1.77 -3.75
C GLY A 122 2.31 -1.98 -4.83
N GLN A 123 1.87 -1.97 -6.09
CA GLN A 123 2.73 -2.31 -7.23
C GLN A 123 3.03 -1.12 -8.15
N SER A 124 3.21 -1.37 -9.45
CA SER A 124 3.77 -0.43 -10.42
C SER A 124 2.98 0.87 -10.53
N ASN A 125 1.66 0.82 -10.40
CA ASN A 125 0.82 2.01 -10.43
C ASN A 125 0.97 2.88 -9.16
N MET A 126 1.22 2.30 -7.98
CA MET A 126 1.65 3.07 -6.80
C MET A 126 3.10 3.55 -6.96
N GLN A 127 3.97 2.75 -7.60
CA GLN A 127 5.38 3.09 -7.81
C GLN A 127 5.57 4.26 -8.79
N TRP A 128 4.63 4.46 -9.70
CA TRP A 128 4.72 5.40 -10.81
C TRP A 128 5.07 6.80 -10.33
N SER A 129 6.22 7.33 -10.77
CA SER A 129 6.74 8.57 -10.21
C SER A 129 6.07 9.81 -10.79
N MET A 130 6.25 10.95 -10.12
CA MET A 130 5.87 12.25 -10.66
C MET A 130 6.50 12.50 -12.03
N ALA A 131 7.79 12.17 -12.21
CA ALA A 131 8.49 12.35 -13.49
C ALA A 131 7.92 11.50 -14.63
N GLN A 132 7.33 10.33 -14.33
CA GLN A 132 6.71 9.45 -15.31
C GLN A 132 5.24 9.79 -15.59
N SER A 133 4.63 10.65 -14.77
CA SER A 133 3.20 10.98 -14.85
C SER A 133 2.95 12.08 -15.87
N ALA A 134 1.79 12.04 -16.52
CA ALA A 134 1.41 13.04 -17.52
C ALA A 134 1.12 14.40 -16.86
N GLY A 135 1.66 15.48 -17.43
CA GLY A 135 1.32 16.85 -17.04
C GLY A 135 1.92 17.35 -15.72
N THR A 136 2.96 16.70 -15.19
CA THR A 136 3.50 16.99 -13.84
C THR A 136 4.68 17.96 -13.81
N ALA A 137 5.20 18.41 -14.95
CA ALA A 137 6.42 19.22 -14.99
C ALA A 137 6.30 20.51 -14.15
N ASP A 138 5.17 21.20 -14.28
CA ASP A 138 4.85 22.41 -13.51
C ASP A 138 4.71 22.13 -12.02
N GLU A 139 4.05 21.02 -11.66
CA GLU A 139 3.81 20.62 -10.27
C GLU A 139 5.14 20.27 -9.59
N ILE A 140 6.02 19.54 -10.27
CA ILE A 140 7.37 19.23 -9.78
C ILE A 140 8.16 20.53 -9.59
N ALA A 141 8.16 21.43 -10.57
CA ALA A 141 8.94 22.66 -10.52
C ALA A 141 8.50 23.61 -9.39
N LYS A 142 7.21 23.56 -9.01
CA LYS A 142 6.60 24.41 -7.97
C LYS A 142 6.50 23.74 -6.60
N ALA A 143 6.87 22.47 -6.46
CA ALA A 143 6.81 21.77 -5.19
C ALA A 143 7.73 22.45 -4.16
N ASP A 144 7.16 23.01 -3.11
CA ASP A 144 7.88 23.65 -2.01
C ASP A 144 7.04 23.58 -0.73
N SER A 145 6.93 22.38 -0.14
CA SER A 145 6.21 22.17 1.12
C SER A 145 7.13 21.56 2.17
N LYS A 146 7.29 22.28 3.28
CA LYS A 146 7.95 21.78 4.50
C LYS A 146 7.03 20.94 5.38
N ASN A 147 5.72 21.02 5.12
CA ASN A 147 4.68 20.34 5.86
C ASN A 147 4.27 19.02 5.20
N LEU A 148 4.49 18.85 3.90
CA LEU A 148 4.50 17.54 3.25
C LEU A 148 5.91 16.97 3.29
N ARG A 149 6.09 15.84 3.99
CA ARG A 149 7.40 15.21 4.17
C ARG A 149 7.40 13.80 3.61
N LEU A 150 8.45 13.46 2.90
CA LEU A 150 8.54 12.25 2.09
C LEU A 150 9.57 11.29 2.68
N PHE A 151 9.18 10.02 2.83
CA PHE A 151 10.04 8.93 3.25
C PHE A 151 9.95 7.80 2.23
N TYR A 152 10.96 7.67 1.37
CA TYR A 152 10.99 6.64 0.34
C TYR A 152 11.76 5.42 0.82
N VAL A 153 11.09 4.28 0.91
CA VAL A 153 11.71 3.01 1.30
C VAL A 153 12.31 2.34 0.05
N PRO A 154 13.63 2.07 0.04
CA PRO A 154 14.24 1.33 -1.05
C PRO A 154 13.60 -0.04 -1.24
N ARG A 155 13.49 -0.44 -2.49
CA ARG A 155 13.00 -1.76 -2.89
C ARG A 155 13.99 -2.84 -2.46
N VAL A 156 13.68 -3.53 -1.37
CA VAL A 156 14.50 -4.60 -0.78
C VAL A 156 13.65 -5.84 -0.54
N LYS A 157 14.14 -7.00 -0.99
CA LYS A 157 13.58 -8.32 -0.68
C LYS A 157 14.29 -8.85 0.57
N ALA A 158 13.56 -9.47 1.48
CA ALA A 158 14.16 -10.15 2.63
C ALA A 158 13.48 -11.49 2.91
N ASN A 159 14.27 -12.50 3.28
CA ASN A 159 13.74 -13.80 3.66
C ASN A 159 13.07 -13.78 5.03
N GLU A 160 13.55 -12.92 5.92
CA GLU A 160 13.08 -12.72 7.29
C GLU A 160 12.81 -11.24 7.53
N PRO A 161 11.94 -10.87 8.48
CA PRO A 161 11.68 -9.48 8.85
C PRO A 161 12.97 -8.67 9.04
N ALA A 162 13.17 -7.66 8.20
CA ALA A 162 14.27 -6.72 8.36
C ALA A 162 14.04 -5.85 9.60
N ALA A 163 15.13 -5.52 10.30
CA ALA A 163 15.06 -4.71 11.51
C ALA A 163 15.04 -3.19 11.22
N ASP A 164 15.49 -2.79 10.03
CA ASP A 164 15.62 -1.38 9.61
C ASP A 164 15.60 -1.27 8.07
N VAL A 165 15.49 -0.03 7.58
CA VAL A 165 15.61 0.32 6.15
C VAL A 165 16.70 1.36 5.93
N ASN A 166 17.22 1.49 4.70
CA ASN A 166 18.16 2.55 4.36
C ASN A 166 17.42 3.74 3.73
N ALA A 167 16.77 4.55 4.56
CA ALA A 167 15.96 5.69 4.12
C ALA A 167 16.11 6.87 5.08
N SER A 168 15.60 8.04 4.68
CA SER A 168 15.52 9.22 5.54
C SER A 168 14.32 10.08 5.15
N TRP A 169 13.85 10.90 6.08
CA TRP A 169 12.81 11.88 5.79
C TRP A 169 13.38 13.06 5.02
N THR A 170 12.58 13.59 4.11
CA THR A 170 12.91 14.76 3.29
C THR A 170 11.72 15.70 3.23
N TYR A 171 11.96 16.99 2.99
CA TYR A 171 10.90 17.90 2.57
C TYR A 171 10.37 17.50 1.19
N CYS A 172 9.18 18.00 0.84
CA CYS A 172 8.69 17.95 -0.52
C CYS A 172 9.21 19.16 -1.29
N ASP A 173 10.20 18.93 -2.14
CA ASP A 173 10.83 19.92 -3.03
C ASP A 173 10.94 19.36 -4.46
N PRO A 174 11.37 20.14 -5.47
CA PRO A 174 11.40 19.68 -6.85
C PRO A 174 12.32 18.49 -7.09
N LYS A 175 13.36 18.30 -6.27
CA LYS A 175 14.31 17.18 -6.38
C LYS A 175 13.73 15.92 -5.75
N THR A 176 13.15 16.02 -4.55
CA THR A 176 12.66 14.86 -3.80
C THR A 176 11.35 14.33 -4.37
N VAL A 177 10.45 15.23 -4.79
CA VAL A 177 9.12 14.84 -5.30
C VAL A 177 9.20 14.17 -6.67
N ARG A 178 10.22 14.50 -7.48
CA ARG A 178 10.36 14.06 -8.87
C ARG A 178 10.28 12.54 -9.04
N GLU A 179 11.00 11.81 -8.19
CA GLU A 179 11.05 10.34 -8.23
C GLU A 179 10.11 9.68 -7.21
N PHE A 180 9.38 10.47 -6.44
CA PHE A 180 8.38 9.97 -5.50
C PHE A 180 7.11 9.53 -6.23
N SER A 181 6.36 8.61 -5.62
CA SER A 181 5.05 8.17 -6.14
C SER A 181 4.13 9.36 -6.40
N ALA A 182 3.62 9.47 -7.63
CA ALA A 182 2.68 10.52 -7.98
C ALA A 182 1.36 10.37 -7.22
N VAL A 183 0.87 9.13 -7.07
CA VAL A 183 -0.36 8.86 -6.30
C VAL A 183 -0.18 9.27 -4.84
N ALA A 184 0.93 8.89 -4.22
CA ALA A 184 1.23 9.24 -2.84
C ALA A 184 1.44 10.75 -2.64
N TYR A 185 2.10 11.41 -3.59
CA TYR A 185 2.28 12.86 -3.58
C TYR A 185 0.94 13.59 -3.63
N TYR A 186 0.09 13.32 -4.62
CA TYR A 186 -1.19 14.00 -4.76
C TYR A 186 -2.12 13.71 -3.57
N PHE A 187 -2.10 12.49 -3.04
CA PHE A 187 -2.79 12.17 -1.79
C PHE A 187 -2.29 13.04 -0.62
N GLY A 188 -0.98 13.09 -0.40
CA GLY A 188 -0.38 13.83 0.70
C GLY A 188 -0.61 15.34 0.58
N ARG A 189 -0.40 15.92 -0.60
CA ARG A 189 -0.64 17.34 -0.93
C ARG A 189 -2.08 17.74 -0.63
N ASP A 190 -3.04 16.98 -1.15
CA ASP A 190 -4.46 17.31 -1.00
C ASP A 190 -4.93 17.12 0.44
N LEU A 191 -4.38 16.13 1.15
CA LEU A 191 -4.68 15.91 2.56
C LEU A 191 -4.06 16.99 3.46
N GLU A 192 -2.82 17.41 3.20
CA GLU A 192 -2.16 18.54 3.88
C GLU A 192 -3.02 19.80 3.74
N LYS A 193 -3.40 20.14 2.51
CA LYS A 193 -4.26 21.29 2.21
C LYS A 193 -5.61 21.21 2.93
N ALA A 194 -6.22 20.02 2.94
CA ALA A 194 -7.57 19.87 3.46
C ALA A 194 -7.64 19.82 5.00
N LEU A 195 -6.59 19.35 5.66
CA LEU A 195 -6.52 19.27 7.13
C LEU A 195 -5.81 20.48 7.74
N GLY A 196 -4.94 21.15 6.97
CA GLY A 196 -4.12 22.25 7.46
C GLY A 196 -3.13 21.80 8.53
N VAL A 197 -2.58 20.59 8.42
CA VAL A 197 -1.57 20.02 9.35
C VAL A 197 -0.45 19.35 8.52
N PRO A 198 0.76 19.16 9.08
CA PRO A 198 1.80 18.41 8.38
C PRO A 198 1.37 16.98 8.04
N VAL A 199 1.85 16.47 6.91
CA VAL A 199 1.59 15.12 6.42
C VAL A 199 2.92 14.45 6.06
N GLY A 200 3.17 13.29 6.65
CA GLY A 200 4.26 12.38 6.31
C GLY A 200 3.78 11.25 5.41
N MET A 201 4.40 11.12 4.24
CA MET A 201 4.13 10.02 3.29
C MET A 201 5.29 9.02 3.28
N ILE A 202 5.00 7.79 3.69
CA ILE A 202 5.93 6.66 3.64
C ILE A 202 5.61 5.83 2.40
N HIS A 203 6.53 5.75 1.44
CA HIS A 203 6.33 5.07 0.16
C HIS A 203 7.01 3.70 0.12
N THR A 204 6.21 2.64 0.01
CA THR A 204 6.62 1.22 0.01
C THR A 204 5.97 0.43 -1.13
N SER A 205 6.41 0.61 -2.38
CA SER A 205 5.82 -0.08 -3.53
C SER A 205 6.83 -0.80 -4.42
N TRP A 206 6.42 -1.87 -5.08
CA TRP A 206 7.25 -2.55 -6.08
C TRP A 206 6.44 -3.13 -7.24
N GLY A 207 6.74 -2.66 -8.46
CA GLY A 207 6.13 -3.14 -9.70
C GLY A 207 6.12 -4.66 -9.89
N GLY A 208 4.99 -5.17 -10.35
CA GLY A 208 4.78 -6.60 -10.64
C GLY A 208 4.54 -7.48 -9.41
N SER A 209 4.57 -6.94 -8.19
CA SER A 209 4.35 -7.73 -6.97
C SER A 209 2.88 -8.15 -6.79
N PRO A 210 2.61 -9.45 -6.53
CA PRO A 210 1.28 -9.92 -6.15
C PRO A 210 1.05 -9.72 -4.64
N ALA A 211 -0.19 -9.71 -4.17
CA ALA A 211 -0.52 -9.36 -2.78
C ALA A 211 0.18 -10.25 -1.73
N GLU A 212 0.38 -11.53 -2.00
CA GLU A 212 0.99 -12.48 -1.07
C GLU A 212 2.45 -12.17 -0.69
N VAL A 213 3.19 -11.35 -1.46
CA VAL A 213 4.54 -10.95 -1.04
C VAL A 213 4.53 -9.89 0.06
N TRP A 214 3.39 -9.25 0.28
CA TRP A 214 3.15 -8.17 1.24
C TRP A 214 2.45 -8.66 2.52
N ILE A 215 2.30 -9.97 2.68
CA ILE A 215 1.68 -10.61 3.84
C ILE A 215 2.72 -11.39 4.62
N ASN A 216 2.66 -11.33 5.94
CA ASN A 216 3.49 -12.15 6.82
C ASN A 216 3.33 -13.64 6.52
N GLU A 217 4.44 -14.37 6.42
CA GLU A 217 4.45 -15.79 6.05
C GLU A 217 3.57 -16.66 6.97
N GLN A 218 3.49 -16.34 8.26
CA GLN A 218 2.64 -17.07 9.21
C GLN A 218 1.15 -17.01 8.85
N VAL A 219 0.70 -15.90 8.28
CA VAL A 219 -0.70 -15.75 7.83
C VAL A 219 -0.95 -16.62 6.60
N LEU A 220 0.01 -16.68 5.68
CA LEU A 220 -0.07 -17.54 4.50
C LEU A 220 -0.06 -19.03 4.88
N ASN A 221 0.82 -19.42 5.81
CA ASN A 221 0.86 -20.80 6.32
C ASN A 221 -0.38 -21.18 7.16
N GLY A 222 -1.03 -20.20 7.79
CA GLY A 222 -2.22 -20.42 8.62
C GLY A 222 -3.48 -20.80 7.84
N SER A 223 -3.52 -20.59 6.52
CA SER A 223 -4.68 -20.89 5.66
C SER A 223 -4.41 -22.13 4.79
N PRO A 224 -5.26 -23.18 4.84
CA PRO A 224 -5.12 -24.33 3.95
C PRO A 224 -5.12 -23.97 2.46
N ASP A 225 -5.94 -23.00 2.06
CA ASP A 225 -6.00 -22.55 0.67
C ASP A 225 -4.72 -21.82 0.24
N TYR A 226 -4.15 -20.98 1.10
CA TYR A 226 -2.89 -20.30 0.79
C TYR A 226 -1.70 -21.25 0.81
N ARG A 227 -1.67 -22.22 1.73
CA ARG A 227 -0.66 -23.29 1.70
C ARG A 227 -0.65 -24.00 0.35
N ARG A 228 -1.81 -24.48 -0.10
CA ARG A 228 -1.96 -25.16 -1.40
C ARG A 228 -1.64 -24.25 -2.58
N ASP A 229 -2.28 -23.09 -2.64
CA ASP A 229 -2.31 -22.29 -3.87
C ASP A 229 -1.17 -21.27 -4.00
N ILE A 230 -0.44 -20.99 -2.92
CA ILE A 230 0.67 -20.03 -2.88
C ILE A 230 1.96 -20.71 -2.42
N MET A 231 1.97 -21.33 -1.23
CA MET A 231 3.21 -21.82 -0.62
C MET A 231 3.75 -23.07 -1.33
N GLU A 232 2.91 -24.07 -1.56
CA GLU A 232 3.28 -25.31 -2.26
C GLU A 232 3.66 -25.03 -3.73
N LYS A 233 2.88 -24.20 -4.43
CA LYS A 233 3.21 -23.78 -5.81
C LYS A 233 4.55 -23.02 -5.89
N PHE A 234 4.86 -22.18 -4.90
CA PHE A 234 6.16 -21.54 -4.84
C PHE A 234 7.28 -22.55 -4.59
N ALA A 235 7.07 -23.55 -3.73
CA ALA A 235 8.05 -24.61 -3.49
C ALA A 235 8.34 -25.41 -4.78
N GLU A 236 7.31 -25.75 -5.56
CA GLU A 236 7.45 -26.36 -6.87
C GLU A 236 8.21 -25.46 -7.86
N GLN A 237 7.84 -24.18 -7.93
CA GLN A 237 8.52 -23.19 -8.76
C GLN A 237 10.00 -23.07 -8.39
N LYS A 238 10.32 -23.11 -7.09
CA LYS A 238 11.68 -23.07 -6.57
C LYS A 238 12.50 -24.28 -6.97
N ALA A 239 11.95 -25.49 -6.84
CA ALA A 239 12.62 -26.72 -7.27
C ALA A 239 12.90 -26.71 -8.79
N ASN A 240 11.94 -26.25 -9.59
CA ASN A 240 12.11 -26.08 -11.04
C ASN A 240 13.18 -25.03 -11.37
N TYR A 241 13.19 -23.92 -10.66
CA TYR A 241 14.20 -22.86 -10.79
C TYR A 241 15.60 -23.36 -10.45
N GLU A 242 15.77 -24.08 -9.34
CA GLU A 242 17.07 -24.63 -8.93
C GLU A 242 17.62 -25.60 -9.98
N THR A 243 16.76 -26.45 -10.52
CA THR A 243 17.11 -27.35 -11.64
C THR A 243 17.55 -26.57 -12.88
N ALA A 244 16.77 -25.55 -13.28
CA ALA A 244 17.09 -24.71 -14.43
C ALA A 244 18.36 -23.88 -14.23
N LEU A 245 18.62 -23.40 -13.01
CA LEU A 245 19.80 -22.62 -12.68
C LEU A 245 21.07 -23.47 -12.74
N ALA A 246 21.03 -24.69 -12.23
CA ALA A 246 22.14 -25.63 -12.33
C ALA A 246 22.46 -25.97 -13.80
N ALA A 247 21.43 -26.18 -14.63
CA ALA A 247 21.60 -26.39 -16.07
C ALA A 247 22.22 -25.17 -16.76
N TYR A 248 21.71 -23.97 -16.46
CA TYR A 248 22.24 -22.70 -16.97
C TYR A 248 23.72 -22.50 -16.61
N GLN A 249 24.10 -22.75 -15.34
CA GLN A 249 25.49 -22.64 -14.88
C GLN A 249 26.40 -23.60 -15.62
N LYS A 250 25.98 -24.87 -15.79
CA LYS A 250 26.74 -25.87 -16.54
C LYS A 250 26.95 -25.47 -18.00
N GLU A 251 25.92 -24.96 -18.67
CA GLU A 251 26.04 -24.48 -20.06
C GLU A 251 26.96 -23.26 -20.16
N LYS A 252 26.84 -22.31 -19.22
CA LYS A 252 27.69 -21.12 -19.16
C LYS A 252 29.16 -21.49 -19.00
N GLU A 253 29.47 -22.35 -18.04
CA GLU A 253 30.84 -22.83 -17.80
C GLU A 253 31.40 -23.60 -19.01
N ALA A 254 30.57 -24.37 -19.72
CA ALA A 254 30.99 -25.07 -20.94
C ALA A 254 31.33 -24.09 -22.07
N ALA A 255 30.49 -23.06 -22.28
CA ALA A 255 30.75 -22.01 -23.28
C ALA A 255 32.02 -21.21 -22.92
N GLU A 256 32.21 -20.85 -21.65
CA GLU A 256 33.41 -20.18 -21.17
C GLU A 256 34.68 -21.01 -21.42
N LYS A 257 34.63 -22.33 -21.18
CA LYS A 257 35.74 -23.26 -21.47
C LYS A 257 36.02 -23.42 -22.97
N ALA A 258 34.98 -23.35 -23.80
CA ALA A 258 35.09 -23.43 -25.25
C ALA A 258 35.52 -22.10 -25.91
N GLY A 259 35.64 -21.01 -25.14
CA GLY A 259 35.90 -19.67 -25.69
C GLY A 259 34.71 -19.10 -26.48
N GLU A 260 33.51 -19.63 -26.24
CA GLU A 260 32.28 -19.26 -26.93
C GLU A 260 31.54 -18.15 -26.20
N LYS A 261 30.83 -17.31 -26.97
CA LYS A 261 29.97 -16.27 -26.41
C LYS A 261 28.69 -16.88 -25.84
N PHE A 262 28.36 -16.55 -24.59
CA PHE A 262 27.18 -17.05 -23.89
C PHE A 262 26.15 -15.94 -23.63
N ASP A 263 25.13 -15.85 -24.50
CA ASP A 263 24.12 -14.77 -24.47
C ASP A 263 22.80 -15.17 -23.77
N LYS A 264 22.71 -16.39 -23.24
CA LYS A 264 21.52 -16.83 -22.49
C LYS A 264 21.40 -16.02 -21.19
N ARG A 265 20.17 -15.65 -20.83
CA ARG A 265 19.87 -15.04 -19.53
C ARG A 265 19.67 -16.12 -18.46
N PRO A 266 20.08 -15.88 -17.21
CA PRO A 266 19.79 -16.81 -16.13
C PRO A 266 18.28 -16.95 -15.94
N PRO A 267 17.80 -18.13 -15.50
CA PRO A 267 16.40 -18.29 -15.13
C PRO A 267 16.04 -17.34 -13.97
N GLY A 268 14.75 -17.03 -13.81
CA GLY A 268 14.23 -16.22 -12.72
C GLY A 268 13.30 -17.04 -11.81
N LEU A 269 13.47 -16.92 -10.50
CA LEU A 269 12.62 -17.59 -9.50
C LEU A 269 11.23 -16.94 -9.34
N GLY A 270 11.07 -15.68 -9.77
CA GLY A 270 9.86 -14.91 -9.54
C GLY A 270 9.78 -14.35 -8.11
N TRP A 271 8.55 -14.19 -7.61
CA TRP A 271 8.27 -13.63 -6.29
C TRP A 271 8.19 -14.73 -5.23
N LYS A 272 8.93 -14.57 -4.14
CA LYS A 272 8.78 -15.37 -2.93
C LYS A 272 7.67 -14.78 -2.06
N PRO A 273 6.71 -15.59 -1.55
CA PRO A 273 5.74 -15.13 -0.56
C PRO A 273 6.40 -14.44 0.63
N ALA A 274 5.74 -13.43 1.21
CA ALA A 274 6.22 -12.60 2.32
C ALA A 274 7.50 -11.76 2.12
N GLU A 275 8.22 -11.85 0.98
CA GLU A 275 9.56 -11.26 0.89
C GLU A 275 9.58 -9.72 0.92
N LEU A 276 8.50 -9.05 0.50
CA LEU A 276 8.39 -7.59 0.57
C LEU A 276 7.76 -7.12 1.88
N TYR A 277 6.88 -7.91 2.48
CA TYR A 277 6.47 -7.68 3.86
C TYR A 277 7.72 -7.62 4.76
N ASN A 278 8.58 -8.63 4.64
CA ASN A 278 9.80 -8.74 5.42
C ASN A 278 10.78 -7.59 5.16
N GLY A 279 11.00 -7.23 3.89
CA GLY A 279 12.01 -6.23 3.52
C GLY A 279 11.55 -4.78 3.62
N MET A 280 10.24 -4.52 3.50
CA MET A 280 9.73 -3.15 3.29
C MET A 280 8.61 -2.73 4.25
N ILE A 281 7.91 -3.67 4.90
CA ILE A 281 6.78 -3.38 5.81
C ILE A 281 7.17 -3.63 7.26
N ALA A 282 7.67 -4.82 7.58
CA ALA A 282 8.12 -5.20 8.91
C ALA A 282 9.09 -4.20 9.57
N PRO A 283 10.11 -3.65 8.89
CA PRO A 283 11.01 -2.66 9.52
C PRO A 283 10.32 -1.33 9.85
N LEU A 284 9.11 -1.09 9.35
CA LEU A 284 8.32 0.10 9.67
C LEU A 284 7.43 -0.08 10.90
N ILE A 285 7.30 -1.31 11.39
CA ILE A 285 6.46 -1.62 12.54
C ILE A 285 7.31 -1.41 13.81
N PRO A 286 6.83 -0.66 14.82
CA PRO A 286 5.46 -0.18 15.03
C PRO A 286 5.28 1.34 14.83
N TYR A 287 5.83 1.96 13.77
CA TYR A 287 5.68 3.40 13.54
C TYR A 287 4.20 3.81 13.53
N ALA A 288 3.86 4.85 14.28
CA ALA A 288 2.47 5.28 14.36
C ALA A 288 2.02 5.87 13.01
N VAL A 289 0.86 5.41 12.53
CA VAL A 289 0.27 5.80 11.22
C VAL A 289 -1.23 5.95 11.37
N ASN A 290 -1.86 6.81 10.58
CA ASN A 290 -3.31 6.97 10.52
C ASN A 290 -3.96 6.01 9.51
N GLY A 291 -3.22 5.65 8.45
CA GLY A 291 -3.71 4.69 7.47
C GLY A 291 -2.72 4.30 6.38
N ALA A 292 -3.22 3.49 5.44
CA ALA A 292 -2.51 3.06 4.25
C ALA A 292 -3.37 3.28 2.99
N ILE A 293 -2.74 3.75 1.91
CA ILE A 293 -3.30 3.74 0.56
C ILE A 293 -2.63 2.62 -0.24
N TRP A 294 -3.43 1.87 -0.99
CA TRP A 294 -3.03 0.63 -1.64
C TRP A 294 -3.48 0.60 -3.09
N TYR A 295 -2.51 0.52 -4.00
CA TYR A 295 -2.79 0.40 -5.43
C TYR A 295 -2.08 -0.82 -6.00
N GLN A 296 -2.81 -1.93 -5.99
CA GLN A 296 -2.37 -3.23 -6.46
C GLN A 296 -3.57 -4.09 -6.84
N GLY A 297 -3.31 -5.05 -7.73
CA GLY A 297 -4.23 -6.13 -8.05
C GLY A 297 -3.92 -6.77 -9.40
N GLU A 298 -3.21 -6.07 -10.27
CA GLU A 298 -2.93 -6.49 -11.64
C GLU A 298 -2.25 -7.88 -11.69
N SER A 299 -1.30 -8.13 -10.78
CA SER A 299 -0.62 -9.44 -10.68
C SER A 299 -1.50 -10.55 -10.08
N ASN A 300 -2.66 -10.22 -9.51
CA ASN A 300 -3.62 -11.15 -8.95
C ASN A 300 -4.93 -11.26 -9.76
N ALA A 301 -5.09 -10.51 -10.87
CA ALA A 301 -6.33 -10.48 -11.64
C ALA A 301 -6.84 -11.87 -12.03
N GLY A 302 -5.95 -12.78 -12.46
CA GLY A 302 -6.30 -14.16 -12.79
C GLY A 302 -6.71 -15.06 -11.60
N ARG A 303 -6.74 -14.52 -10.37
CA ARG A 303 -7.17 -15.18 -9.13
C ARG A 303 -8.12 -14.27 -8.32
N ALA A 304 -8.97 -13.51 -9.00
CA ALA A 304 -9.83 -12.51 -8.37
C ALA A 304 -10.68 -13.04 -7.20
N TYR A 305 -11.21 -14.26 -7.31
CA TYR A 305 -11.95 -14.88 -6.21
C TYR A 305 -11.10 -15.09 -4.95
N GLN A 306 -9.87 -15.62 -5.09
CA GLN A 306 -8.93 -15.75 -3.98
C GLN A 306 -8.50 -14.38 -3.44
N TYR A 307 -8.42 -13.35 -4.30
CA TYR A 307 -8.07 -12.00 -3.89
C TYR A 307 -9.02 -11.41 -2.84
N ARG A 308 -10.31 -11.79 -2.86
CA ARG A 308 -11.31 -11.36 -1.87
C ARG A 308 -10.87 -11.66 -0.43
N SER A 309 -10.34 -12.87 -0.19
CA SER A 309 -9.82 -13.25 1.13
C SER A 309 -8.40 -12.76 1.34
N LEU A 310 -7.52 -12.92 0.33
CA LEU A 310 -6.11 -12.57 0.44
C LEU A 310 -5.89 -11.09 0.79
N MET A 311 -6.63 -10.20 0.13
CA MET A 311 -6.55 -8.76 0.39
C MET A 311 -7.15 -8.39 1.75
N ALA A 312 -8.25 -9.03 2.15
CA ALA A 312 -8.82 -8.82 3.48
C ALA A 312 -7.84 -9.26 4.58
N ASP A 313 -7.15 -10.38 4.39
CA ASP A 313 -6.18 -10.90 5.35
C ASP A 313 -4.86 -10.12 5.33
N LEU A 314 -4.47 -9.51 4.21
CA LEU A 314 -3.40 -8.50 4.18
C LEU A 314 -3.72 -7.33 5.11
N ILE A 315 -4.92 -6.74 4.98
CA ILE A 315 -5.34 -5.60 5.81
C ILE A 315 -5.36 -5.99 7.29
N LYS A 316 -5.97 -7.14 7.63
CA LYS A 316 -6.02 -7.64 9.01
C LYS A 316 -4.62 -7.94 9.54
N ASN A 317 -3.76 -8.53 8.72
CA ASN A 317 -2.38 -8.82 9.07
C ASN A 317 -1.64 -7.54 9.45
N TRP A 318 -1.68 -6.51 8.61
CA TRP A 318 -0.99 -5.25 8.90
C TRP A 318 -1.56 -4.59 10.15
N ARG A 319 -2.89 -4.50 10.28
CA ARG A 319 -3.53 -3.94 11.49
C ARG A 319 -3.11 -4.66 12.77
N ARG A 320 -3.07 -5.98 12.74
CA ARG A 320 -2.62 -6.82 13.87
C ARG A 320 -1.17 -6.53 14.21
N ASP A 321 -0.28 -6.55 13.23
CA ASP A 321 1.17 -6.43 13.48
C ASP A 321 1.54 -5.00 13.91
N TRP A 322 0.87 -3.97 13.40
CA TRP A 322 0.99 -2.61 13.93
C TRP A 322 0.43 -2.45 15.34
N GLY A 323 -0.60 -3.21 15.70
CA GLY A 323 -1.24 -3.13 17.01
C GLY A 323 -1.94 -1.79 17.29
N GLN A 324 -2.44 -1.11 16.25
CA GLN A 324 -3.09 0.21 16.34
C GLN A 324 -4.61 0.16 16.05
N GLY A 325 -5.23 -1.01 16.18
CA GLY A 325 -6.62 -1.23 15.84
C GLY A 325 -6.90 -1.12 14.34
N ASP A 326 -8.13 -0.74 13.98
CA ASP A 326 -8.58 -0.66 12.59
C ASP A 326 -8.20 0.67 11.92
N PHE A 327 -6.90 0.94 11.78
CA PHE A 327 -6.45 2.11 11.01
C PHE A 327 -6.96 2.05 9.57
N THR A 328 -7.09 3.22 8.92
CA THR A 328 -7.77 3.31 7.63
C THR A 328 -6.99 2.61 6.52
N PHE A 329 -7.68 1.87 5.64
CA PHE A 329 -7.07 1.22 4.49
C PHE A 329 -7.85 1.56 3.21
N LEU A 330 -7.24 2.29 2.27
CA LEU A 330 -7.91 2.77 1.06
C LEU A 330 -7.33 2.11 -0.18
N GLN A 331 -8.17 1.41 -0.93
CA GLN A 331 -7.80 0.69 -2.14
C GLN A 331 -8.04 1.54 -3.39
N VAL A 332 -7.28 1.29 -4.45
CA VAL A 332 -7.55 1.85 -5.78
C VAL A 332 -8.04 0.73 -6.69
N GLN A 333 -9.21 0.92 -7.32
CA GLN A 333 -9.68 -0.05 -8.30
C GLN A 333 -8.74 -0.13 -9.51
N LEU A 334 -8.64 -1.29 -10.15
CA LEU A 334 -7.79 -1.36 -11.35
C LEU A 334 -8.28 -0.44 -12.48
N ALA A 335 -7.34 0.09 -13.27
CA ALA A 335 -7.62 0.88 -14.48
C ALA A 335 -8.29 0.02 -15.57
N PRO A 336 -9.00 0.58 -16.57
CA PRO A 336 -9.81 -0.18 -17.54
C PRO A 336 -8.95 -0.80 -18.65
N TRP A 337 -8.00 -1.65 -18.26
CA TRP A 337 -7.06 -2.29 -19.16
C TRP A 337 -7.61 -3.60 -19.73
N ASP A 338 -7.46 -3.79 -21.05
CA ASP A 338 -7.65 -5.08 -21.69
C ASP A 338 -6.33 -5.85 -21.71
N ARG A 339 -6.28 -6.91 -20.90
CA ARG A 339 -5.14 -7.82 -20.84
C ARG A 339 -4.82 -8.45 -22.20
N ASN A 340 -5.83 -8.65 -23.04
CA ASN A 340 -5.66 -9.12 -24.41
C ASN A 340 -5.61 -7.92 -25.37
N LYS A 341 -4.50 -7.15 -25.31
CA LYS A 341 -4.18 -5.89 -26.03
C LYS A 341 -4.42 -5.86 -27.56
N LYS A 342 -4.99 -6.91 -28.13
CA LYS A 342 -5.34 -7.04 -29.55
C LYS A 342 -6.81 -6.77 -29.85
N ARG A 343 -7.70 -6.78 -28.86
CA ARG A 343 -9.13 -6.55 -29.11
C ARG A 343 -9.42 -5.07 -29.32
N SER A 344 -10.20 -4.78 -30.36
CA SER A 344 -10.85 -3.51 -30.58
C SER A 344 -11.99 -3.30 -29.57
N LEU A 345 -12.44 -2.05 -29.40
CA LEU A 345 -13.61 -1.77 -28.56
C LEU A 345 -14.86 -2.52 -29.07
N GLY A 346 -15.05 -2.62 -30.39
CA GLY A 346 -16.16 -3.35 -30.98
C GLY A 346 -16.15 -4.84 -30.61
N GLU A 347 -14.98 -5.46 -30.53
CA GLU A 347 -14.84 -6.85 -30.07
C GLU A 347 -15.10 -6.99 -28.57
N ILE A 348 -14.60 -6.06 -27.75
CA ILE A 348 -14.83 -6.04 -26.30
C ILE A 348 -16.33 -5.86 -25.99
N THR A 349 -17.01 -4.99 -26.73
CA THR A 349 -18.41 -4.63 -26.47
C THR A 349 -19.41 -5.44 -27.31
N ARG A 350 -18.96 -6.46 -28.06
CA ARG A 350 -19.84 -7.24 -28.95
C ARG A 350 -20.93 -7.96 -28.16
N GLU A 351 -20.54 -8.61 -27.08
CA GLU A 351 -21.41 -9.32 -26.16
C GLU A 351 -20.81 -9.27 -24.75
N PRO A 352 -21.63 -9.33 -23.68
CA PRO A 352 -21.10 -9.46 -22.33
C PRO A 352 -20.32 -10.77 -22.18
N VAL A 353 -19.13 -10.70 -21.59
CA VAL A 353 -18.27 -11.86 -21.34
C VAL A 353 -17.68 -11.78 -19.94
N GLU A 354 -17.25 -12.94 -19.42
CA GLU A 354 -16.48 -13.01 -18.19
C GLU A 354 -15.18 -12.19 -18.31
N SER A 355 -14.77 -11.56 -17.20
CA SER A 355 -13.59 -10.71 -17.17
C SER A 355 -12.90 -10.81 -15.80
N ASP A 356 -11.71 -11.40 -15.81
CA ASP A 356 -10.81 -11.47 -14.65
C ASP A 356 -10.55 -10.07 -14.04
N TRP A 357 -10.46 -9.06 -14.90
CA TRP A 357 -10.28 -7.67 -14.52
C TRP A 357 -11.51 -7.05 -13.84
N ALA A 358 -12.72 -7.36 -14.32
CA ALA A 358 -13.96 -6.91 -13.70
C ALA A 358 -14.19 -7.61 -12.35
N GLU A 359 -13.95 -8.92 -12.29
CA GLU A 359 -14.03 -9.71 -11.06
C GLU A 359 -13.07 -9.19 -9.98
N LEU A 360 -11.85 -8.80 -10.36
CA LEU A 360 -10.91 -8.25 -9.39
C LEU A 360 -11.36 -6.89 -8.84
N ARG A 361 -11.90 -6.01 -9.70
CA ARG A 361 -12.49 -4.75 -9.23
C ARG A 361 -13.65 -4.97 -8.26
N GLU A 362 -14.46 -5.98 -8.52
CA GLU A 362 -15.51 -6.40 -7.61
C GLU A 362 -14.90 -6.92 -6.29
N ALA A 363 -13.83 -7.71 -6.34
CA ALA A 363 -13.13 -8.17 -5.14
C ALA A 363 -12.63 -7.00 -4.27
N GLN A 364 -12.11 -5.93 -4.89
CA GLN A 364 -11.69 -4.71 -4.17
C GLN A 364 -12.87 -4.00 -3.48
N VAL A 365 -14.04 -3.94 -4.14
CA VAL A 365 -15.29 -3.42 -3.53
C VAL A 365 -15.75 -4.32 -2.39
N HIS A 366 -15.70 -5.64 -2.58
CA HIS A 366 -16.09 -6.62 -1.58
C HIS A 366 -15.28 -6.42 -0.29
N VAL A 367 -13.95 -6.33 -0.40
CA VAL A 367 -13.07 -6.11 0.76
C VAL A 367 -13.41 -4.81 1.49
N ALA A 368 -13.62 -3.71 0.75
CA ALA A 368 -13.97 -2.42 1.34
C ALA A 368 -15.32 -2.42 2.06
N LYS A 369 -16.28 -3.23 1.61
CA LYS A 369 -17.59 -3.39 2.28
C LYS A 369 -17.53 -4.32 3.49
N THR A 370 -16.58 -5.26 3.52
CA THR A 370 -16.50 -6.30 4.55
C THR A 370 -15.70 -5.85 5.77
N LEU A 371 -14.72 -4.96 5.61
CA LEU A 371 -13.85 -4.52 6.71
C LEU A 371 -14.19 -3.10 7.19
N PRO A 372 -14.16 -2.83 8.52
CA PRO A 372 -14.31 -1.48 9.04
C PRO A 372 -13.13 -0.61 8.61
N ASN A 373 -13.37 0.69 8.43
CA ASN A 373 -12.38 1.68 8.01
C ASN A 373 -11.60 1.27 6.74
N ALA A 374 -12.19 0.43 5.90
CA ALA A 374 -11.68 0.11 4.57
C ALA A 374 -12.50 0.88 3.53
N GLY A 375 -11.81 1.37 2.50
CA GLY A 375 -12.43 2.12 1.42
C GLY A 375 -11.85 1.73 0.06
N PHE A 376 -12.46 2.25 -1.00
CA PHE A 376 -11.92 2.13 -2.34
C PHE A 376 -12.21 3.40 -3.15
N VAL A 377 -11.39 3.67 -4.16
CA VAL A 377 -11.64 4.71 -5.15
C VAL A 377 -11.76 4.10 -6.54
N VAL A 378 -12.74 4.57 -7.30
CA VAL A 378 -12.96 4.18 -8.70
C VAL A 378 -12.07 5.04 -9.59
N ILE A 379 -11.45 4.43 -10.60
CA ILE A 379 -10.55 5.11 -11.55
C ILE A 379 -10.75 4.63 -12.99
N THR A 380 -11.92 4.08 -13.30
CA THR A 380 -12.22 3.54 -14.64
C THR A 380 -12.31 4.61 -15.73
N ASP A 381 -12.33 5.88 -15.35
CA ASP A 381 -12.39 7.05 -16.21
C ASP A 381 -11.03 7.70 -16.48
N VAL A 382 -9.97 7.26 -15.79
CA VAL A 382 -8.62 7.86 -15.89
C VAL A 382 -7.58 6.90 -16.49
N GLY A 383 -8.03 5.91 -17.27
CA GLY A 383 -7.16 5.01 -18.02
C GLY A 383 -7.79 4.51 -19.32
N ASP A 384 -7.05 3.65 -20.03
CA ASP A 384 -7.40 3.17 -21.37
C ASP A 384 -7.23 1.65 -21.49
N LYS A 385 -7.95 1.02 -22.42
CA LYS A 385 -7.87 -0.44 -22.66
C LYS A 385 -6.46 -0.90 -23.05
N ASP A 386 -5.65 -0.04 -23.67
CA ASP A 386 -4.34 -0.42 -24.19
C ASP A 386 -3.20 -0.19 -23.17
N ASP A 387 -3.50 0.50 -22.08
CA ASP A 387 -2.53 0.93 -21.06
C ASP A 387 -2.86 0.42 -19.65
N ILE A 388 -1.99 -0.46 -19.15
CA ILE A 388 -2.06 -0.97 -17.77
C ILE A 388 -1.53 0.06 -16.74
N HIS A 389 -0.78 1.07 -17.19
CA HIS A 389 -0.15 2.10 -16.35
C HIS A 389 -0.62 3.51 -16.72
N PRO A 390 -1.91 3.85 -16.52
CA PRO A 390 -2.44 5.13 -16.95
C PRO A 390 -1.63 6.32 -16.42
N GLY A 391 -1.20 7.21 -17.31
CA GLY A 391 -0.30 8.32 -16.96
C GLY A 391 -0.91 9.41 -16.06
N GLN A 392 -2.25 9.52 -15.98
CA GLN A 392 -2.92 10.51 -15.13
C GLN A 392 -3.06 10.00 -13.70
N LYS A 393 -2.12 10.41 -12.82
CA LYS A 393 -2.10 9.98 -11.41
C LYS A 393 -2.76 10.94 -10.42
N GLU A 394 -2.92 12.22 -10.79
CA GLU A 394 -3.54 13.22 -9.91
C GLU A 394 -4.96 12.83 -9.46
N PRO A 395 -5.90 12.44 -10.37
CA PRO A 395 -7.25 12.09 -9.93
C PRO A 395 -7.27 10.91 -8.95
N VAL A 396 -6.30 10.00 -9.04
CA VAL A 396 -6.18 8.84 -8.14
C VAL A 396 -5.85 9.31 -6.72
N GLY A 397 -4.79 10.12 -6.58
CA GLY A 397 -4.37 10.67 -5.28
C GLY A 397 -5.45 11.57 -4.66
N ALA A 398 -6.06 12.45 -5.47
CA ALA A 398 -7.11 13.36 -5.02
C ALA A 398 -8.35 12.61 -4.49
N ARG A 399 -8.78 11.55 -5.18
CA ARG A 399 -9.90 10.71 -4.72
C ARG A 399 -9.57 9.97 -3.43
N LEU A 400 -8.34 9.49 -3.29
CA LEU A 400 -7.89 8.87 -2.03
C LEU A 400 -7.91 9.89 -0.88
N ALA A 401 -7.51 11.14 -1.11
CA ALA A 401 -7.52 12.18 -0.09
C ALA A 401 -8.96 12.55 0.34
N LEU A 402 -9.91 12.61 -0.61
CA LEU A 402 -11.33 12.75 -0.29
C LEU A 402 -11.86 11.57 0.52
N ALA A 403 -11.53 10.34 0.13
CA ALA A 403 -11.93 9.14 0.87
C ALA A 403 -11.35 9.13 2.29
N ALA A 404 -10.09 9.51 2.49
CA ALA A 404 -9.49 9.64 3.81
C ALA A 404 -10.21 10.69 4.67
N GLN A 405 -10.50 11.87 4.11
CA GLN A 405 -11.27 12.92 4.78
C GLN A 405 -12.61 12.42 5.34
N ALA A 406 -13.35 11.63 4.58
CA ALA A 406 -14.64 11.10 5.01
C ALA A 406 -14.50 9.91 5.97
N ILE A 407 -13.68 8.91 5.64
CA ILE A 407 -13.60 7.64 6.37
C ILE A 407 -12.77 7.78 7.65
N THR A 408 -11.63 8.46 7.58
CA THR A 408 -10.69 8.59 8.71
C THR A 408 -11.06 9.75 9.62
N TYR A 409 -11.40 10.90 9.02
CA TYR A 409 -11.61 12.15 9.77
C TYR A 409 -13.09 12.51 9.94
N GLY A 410 -14.00 11.67 9.45
CA GLY A 410 -15.45 11.85 9.63
C GLY A 410 -16.02 13.09 8.94
N LYS A 411 -15.31 13.70 7.99
CA LYS A 411 -15.82 14.87 7.26
C LYS A 411 -17.05 14.46 6.44
N LYS A 412 -18.13 15.23 6.56
CA LYS A 412 -19.37 15.03 5.81
C LYS A 412 -19.26 15.63 4.41
N ILE A 413 -18.49 14.97 3.55
CA ILE A 413 -18.25 15.38 2.16
C ILE A 413 -18.59 14.27 1.17
N ASP A 414 -18.93 14.67 -0.06
CA ASP A 414 -19.08 13.72 -1.16
C ASP A 414 -17.68 13.29 -1.64
N HIS A 415 -17.31 12.06 -1.28
CA HIS A 415 -15.94 11.55 -1.43
C HIS A 415 -15.83 10.37 -2.38
N SER A 416 -16.95 9.88 -2.90
CA SER A 416 -16.99 8.67 -3.72
C SER A 416 -17.89 8.88 -4.93
N GLY A 417 -17.66 8.09 -5.97
CA GLY A 417 -18.62 7.97 -7.06
C GLY A 417 -19.85 7.14 -6.64
N PRO A 418 -20.87 7.05 -7.50
CA PRO A 418 -22.07 6.28 -7.21
C PRO A 418 -21.75 4.82 -6.85
N THR A 419 -22.24 4.35 -5.71
CA THR A 419 -22.10 2.94 -5.31
C THR A 419 -23.46 2.26 -5.23
N TYR A 420 -23.55 1.02 -5.71
CA TYR A 420 -24.79 0.25 -5.70
C TYR A 420 -25.42 0.23 -4.30
N LYS A 421 -26.70 0.62 -4.23
CA LYS A 421 -27.51 0.60 -3.00
C LYS A 421 -28.56 -0.52 -3.06
N SER A 422 -29.38 -0.52 -4.10
CA SER A 422 -30.43 -1.53 -4.27
C SER A 422 -30.91 -1.60 -5.71
N VAL A 423 -31.64 -2.66 -6.04
CA VAL A 423 -32.38 -2.80 -7.29
C VAL A 423 -33.85 -3.15 -6.97
N LYS A 424 -34.79 -2.55 -7.70
CA LYS A 424 -36.20 -2.94 -7.74
C LYS A 424 -36.52 -3.44 -9.14
N PHE A 425 -37.15 -4.61 -9.25
CA PHE A 425 -37.67 -5.10 -10.52
C PHE A 425 -39.15 -4.74 -10.64
N ASP A 426 -39.52 -4.14 -11.76
CA ASP A 426 -40.87 -3.63 -12.02
C ASP A 426 -41.12 -3.58 -13.54
N ASP A 427 -42.22 -4.17 -14.02
CA ASP A 427 -42.62 -4.14 -15.43
C ASP A 427 -41.47 -4.46 -16.43
N GLY A 428 -40.74 -5.55 -16.18
CA GLY A 428 -39.61 -5.97 -17.02
C GLY A 428 -38.38 -5.05 -16.97
N LYS A 429 -38.33 -4.11 -16.02
CA LYS A 429 -37.22 -3.15 -15.82
C LYS A 429 -36.55 -3.39 -14.47
N ALA A 430 -35.26 -3.14 -14.42
CA ALA A 430 -34.47 -3.06 -13.19
C ALA A 430 -34.19 -1.58 -12.87
N VAL A 431 -34.73 -1.08 -11.76
CA VAL A 431 -34.48 0.28 -11.27
C VAL A 431 -33.40 0.21 -10.20
N ILE A 432 -32.19 0.63 -10.55
CA ILE A 432 -31.01 0.58 -9.70
C ILE A 432 -30.85 1.92 -8.99
N SER A 433 -30.71 1.90 -7.67
CA SER A 433 -30.40 3.08 -6.85
C SER A 433 -28.96 3.05 -6.34
N PHE A 434 -28.41 4.24 -6.10
CA PHE A 434 -27.01 4.40 -5.70
C PHE A 434 -26.88 5.30 -4.47
N ASN A 435 -25.89 4.98 -3.62
CA ASN A 435 -25.34 5.93 -2.65
C ASN A 435 -24.38 6.89 -3.37
N HIS A 436 -23.94 7.97 -2.70
CA HIS A 436 -23.02 8.98 -3.25
C HIS A 436 -23.53 9.61 -4.55
N THR A 437 -24.77 10.09 -4.49
CA THR A 437 -25.49 10.76 -5.59
C THR A 437 -25.88 12.17 -5.17
N ALA A 438 -25.05 12.84 -4.36
CA ALA A 438 -25.34 14.17 -3.83
C ALA A 438 -25.66 15.14 -4.98
N ARG A 439 -24.85 15.06 -6.04
CA ARG A 439 -24.96 15.81 -7.29
C ARG A 439 -25.73 15.06 -8.40
N GLY A 440 -26.58 14.09 -8.05
CA GLY A 440 -27.27 13.26 -9.05
C GLY A 440 -26.33 12.32 -9.81
N LEU A 441 -26.80 11.77 -10.93
CA LEU A 441 -26.05 10.89 -11.82
C LEU A 441 -25.87 11.55 -13.19
N THR A 442 -24.66 11.45 -13.73
CA THR A 442 -24.34 11.94 -15.08
C THR A 442 -23.46 10.94 -15.81
N ALA A 443 -23.64 10.82 -17.13
CA ALA A 443 -22.76 10.05 -18.00
C ALA A 443 -21.75 10.97 -18.71
N GLY A 444 -20.48 10.58 -18.74
CA GLY A 444 -19.41 11.36 -19.37
C GLY A 444 -18.80 12.43 -18.47
N LYS A 445 -18.03 13.36 -19.06
CA LYS A 445 -17.49 14.51 -18.32
C LYS A 445 -18.66 15.35 -17.80
N PRO A 446 -18.68 15.71 -16.50
CA PRO A 446 -19.71 16.60 -15.98
C PRO A 446 -19.74 17.88 -16.84
N ALA A 447 -20.90 18.20 -17.42
CA ALA A 447 -21.08 19.51 -18.03
C ALA A 447 -21.14 20.52 -16.88
N THR A 448 -20.15 21.40 -16.78
CA THR A 448 -20.20 22.53 -15.86
C THR A 448 -21.30 23.47 -16.35
N VAL A 449 -22.46 23.48 -15.69
CA VAL A 449 -23.53 24.43 -15.96
C VAL A 449 -23.46 25.52 -14.90
N LYS A 450 -23.28 26.78 -15.31
CA LYS A 450 -23.47 27.94 -14.43
C LYS A 450 -24.97 28.17 -14.28
N LEU A 451 -25.50 28.04 -13.07
CA LEU A 451 -26.91 28.33 -12.78
C LEU A 451 -27.05 29.75 -12.26
N THR A 452 -28.11 30.43 -12.68
CA THR A 452 -28.53 31.72 -12.12
C THR A 452 -29.51 31.50 -10.97
N ALA A 453 -29.68 32.50 -10.09
CA ALA A 453 -30.65 32.42 -8.98
C ALA A 453 -32.10 32.19 -9.45
N GLY A 454 -32.43 32.55 -10.70
CA GLY A 454 -33.73 32.28 -11.31
C GLY A 454 -33.92 30.82 -11.73
N ASP A 455 -32.85 30.12 -12.11
CA ASP A 455 -32.88 28.71 -12.54
C ASP A 455 -33.10 27.77 -11.34
N VAL A 456 -32.61 28.14 -10.17
CA VAL A 456 -32.80 27.41 -8.90
C VAL A 456 -34.27 27.40 -8.46
N ALA A 457 -35.01 28.48 -8.73
CA ALA A 457 -36.43 28.62 -8.37
C ALA A 457 -37.37 27.81 -9.29
N ALA A 458 -36.91 27.41 -10.48
CA ALA A 458 -37.71 26.69 -11.48
C ALA A 458 -37.57 25.15 -11.42
N VAL A 459 -36.72 24.61 -10.53
CA VAL A 459 -36.54 23.15 -10.37
C VAL A 459 -37.73 22.55 -9.64
N THR A 460 -38.75 22.14 -10.39
CA THR A 460 -39.89 21.38 -9.87
C THR A 460 -39.59 19.87 -9.86
N SER A 461 -38.99 19.39 -8.75
CA SER A 461 -38.97 17.97 -8.31
C SER A 461 -38.03 16.98 -9.06
N PRO A 462 -37.53 15.90 -8.41
CA PRO A 462 -37.57 15.55 -6.98
C PRO A 462 -36.17 15.68 -6.37
N VAL A 463 -35.56 16.86 -6.45
CA VAL A 463 -34.40 17.20 -5.63
C VAL A 463 -34.83 18.38 -4.76
N THR A 464 -35.16 18.11 -3.51
CA THR A 464 -35.28 19.18 -2.51
C THR A 464 -33.85 19.58 -2.12
N PRO A 465 -33.38 20.80 -2.41
CA PRO A 465 -32.09 21.26 -1.94
C PRO A 465 -32.17 21.46 -0.42
N THR A 466 -31.30 20.82 0.35
CA THR A 466 -31.07 21.22 1.75
C THR A 466 -30.09 22.39 1.74
N VAL A 467 -30.61 23.58 2.07
CA VAL A 467 -29.86 24.84 2.14
C VAL A 467 -29.13 24.91 3.48
N GLU A 468 -27.78 24.92 3.48
CA GLU A 468 -27.01 25.51 4.58
C GLU A 468 -26.71 26.98 4.22
N LYS A 469 -27.22 27.92 5.02
CA LYS A 469 -27.05 29.35 4.78
C LYS A 469 -25.59 29.77 5.01
N GLY A 470 -24.88 30.07 3.92
CA GLY A 470 -23.59 30.77 3.94
C GLY A 470 -23.46 31.65 2.70
N GLN A 471 -23.29 32.96 2.88
CA GLN A 471 -23.23 33.96 1.81
C GLN A 471 -21.98 33.79 0.94
N GLY A 472 -22.16 33.59 -0.37
CA GLY A 472 -21.15 33.94 -1.38
C GLY A 472 -20.62 32.85 -2.32
N ALA A 473 -21.15 31.62 -2.30
CA ALA A 473 -20.67 30.57 -3.22
C ALA A 473 -21.58 30.45 -4.46
N VAL A 474 -20.96 30.46 -5.65
CA VAL A 474 -21.60 30.06 -6.91
C VAL A 474 -21.88 28.56 -6.82
N GLU A 475 -23.16 28.17 -6.83
CA GLU A 475 -23.58 26.77 -6.63
C GLU A 475 -23.51 25.96 -7.92
N GLU A 476 -22.84 24.81 -7.87
CA GLU A 476 -22.76 23.82 -8.95
C GLU A 476 -23.81 22.72 -8.67
N ILE A 477 -25.04 22.89 -9.15
CA ILE A 477 -26.09 21.86 -9.06
C ILE A 477 -26.02 21.01 -10.32
N ALA A 478 -25.75 19.72 -10.17
CA ALA A 478 -25.78 18.79 -11.28
C ALA A 478 -27.20 18.27 -11.52
N VAL A 479 -27.65 18.50 -12.75
CA VAL A 479 -28.92 18.04 -13.30
C VAL A 479 -28.72 16.59 -13.73
N GLY A 480 -29.57 15.66 -13.27
CA GLY A 480 -29.57 14.29 -13.78
C GLY A 480 -29.82 14.32 -15.28
N SER A 481 -29.00 13.62 -16.07
CA SER A 481 -29.20 13.57 -17.53
C SER A 481 -30.17 12.46 -17.91
N ASP A 482 -30.96 12.63 -18.97
CA ASP A 482 -31.67 11.51 -19.63
C ASP A 482 -30.73 10.76 -20.59
N ALA A 483 -29.44 10.69 -20.26
CA ALA A 483 -28.43 10.10 -21.13
C ALA A 483 -28.66 8.59 -21.26
N LYS A 484 -28.72 8.11 -22.50
CA LYS A 484 -28.62 6.69 -22.79
C LYS A 484 -27.23 6.22 -22.37
N LEU A 485 -27.18 5.23 -21.51
CA LEU A 485 -25.96 4.59 -21.04
C LEU A 485 -25.61 3.40 -21.94
N THR A 486 -24.32 3.12 -22.04
CA THR A 486 -23.78 1.93 -22.69
C THR A 486 -23.10 1.04 -21.66
N GLY A 487 -22.93 -0.25 -21.98
CA GLY A 487 -22.17 -1.18 -21.12
C GLY A 487 -22.95 -1.78 -19.94
N PHE A 488 -24.27 -1.68 -19.95
CA PHE A 488 -25.13 -2.39 -19.00
C PHE A 488 -25.56 -3.74 -19.58
N ALA A 489 -25.36 -4.80 -18.82
CA ALA A 489 -25.87 -6.12 -19.15
C ALA A 489 -26.79 -6.63 -18.04
N ILE A 490 -27.81 -7.41 -18.41
CA ILE A 490 -28.70 -8.09 -17.48
C ILE A 490 -28.78 -9.57 -17.84
N ALA A 491 -28.99 -10.43 -16.85
CA ALA A 491 -29.22 -11.85 -17.05
C ALA A 491 -30.59 -12.24 -16.47
N GLY A 492 -31.27 -13.17 -17.15
CA GLY A 492 -32.49 -13.81 -16.65
C GLY A 492 -32.18 -15.04 -15.79
N GLU A 493 -33.19 -15.89 -15.59
CA GLU A 493 -33.04 -17.14 -14.83
C GLU A 493 -31.99 -18.11 -15.42
N ASP A 494 -31.75 -18.02 -16.72
CA ASP A 494 -30.74 -18.83 -17.43
C ASP A 494 -29.29 -18.37 -17.18
N ARG A 495 -29.10 -17.27 -16.44
CA ARG A 495 -27.81 -16.64 -16.11
C ARG A 495 -27.00 -16.23 -17.35
N LYS A 496 -27.66 -16.04 -18.50
CA LYS A 496 -27.00 -15.54 -19.71
C LYS A 496 -27.13 -14.03 -19.78
N PHE A 497 -25.99 -13.35 -19.67
CA PHE A 497 -25.95 -11.89 -19.78
C PHE A 497 -26.21 -11.44 -21.23
N VAL A 498 -27.10 -10.46 -21.38
CA VAL A 498 -27.36 -9.75 -22.64
C VAL A 498 -27.20 -8.25 -22.42
N TRP A 499 -26.74 -7.53 -23.43
CA TRP A 499 -26.73 -6.07 -23.39
C TRP A 499 -28.15 -5.53 -23.19
N ALA A 500 -28.26 -4.50 -22.35
CA ALA A 500 -29.51 -3.87 -21.98
C ALA A 500 -29.49 -2.38 -22.35
N ASP A 501 -30.67 -1.84 -22.61
CA ASP A 501 -30.87 -0.40 -22.63
C ASP A 501 -30.84 0.10 -21.19
N ALA A 502 -30.05 1.14 -20.93
CA ALA A 502 -29.96 1.76 -19.62
C ALA A 502 -30.06 3.28 -19.76
N VAL A 503 -30.80 3.90 -18.87
CA VAL A 503 -31.01 5.35 -18.87
C VAL A 503 -30.98 5.88 -17.44
N ILE A 504 -30.30 7.01 -17.24
CA ILE A 504 -30.34 7.73 -15.97
C ILE A 504 -31.73 8.36 -15.80
N ARG A 505 -32.32 8.19 -14.62
CA ARG A 505 -33.56 8.84 -14.17
C ARG A 505 -33.34 9.40 -12.79
N GLY A 506 -32.97 10.68 -12.72
CA GLY A 506 -32.61 11.35 -11.48
C GLY A 506 -31.40 10.70 -10.79
N LYS A 507 -31.65 10.05 -9.64
CA LYS A 507 -30.62 9.32 -8.85
C LYS A 507 -30.64 7.80 -9.07
N THR A 508 -31.40 7.35 -10.07
CA THR A 508 -31.54 5.94 -10.42
C THR A 508 -31.07 5.69 -11.85
N VAL A 509 -30.72 4.43 -12.13
CA VAL A 509 -30.52 3.94 -13.49
C VAL A 509 -31.60 2.91 -13.76
N VAL A 510 -32.39 3.12 -14.81
CA VAL A 510 -33.41 2.19 -15.27
C VAL A 510 -32.81 1.36 -16.39
N VAL A 511 -32.77 0.04 -16.19
CA VAL A 511 -32.21 -0.93 -17.12
C VAL A 511 -33.33 -1.84 -17.64
N SER A 512 -33.37 -2.09 -18.95
CA SER A 512 -34.37 -2.91 -19.61
C SER A 512 -33.78 -3.67 -20.79
N SER A 513 -34.32 -4.86 -21.10
CA SER A 513 -33.99 -5.59 -22.32
C SER A 513 -35.25 -5.77 -23.18
N PRO A 514 -35.19 -5.55 -24.51
CA PRO A 514 -36.29 -5.84 -25.41
C PRO A 514 -36.69 -7.32 -25.45
N ARG A 515 -35.80 -8.23 -25.00
CA ARG A 515 -36.12 -9.65 -24.85
C ARG A 515 -36.74 -9.85 -23.46
N GLY A 516 -38.07 -9.88 -23.39
CA GLY A 516 -38.83 -10.08 -22.15
C GLY A 516 -38.52 -11.39 -21.44
N GLY A 517 -37.44 -11.39 -20.64
CA GLY A 517 -37.14 -12.46 -19.70
C GLY A 517 -38.03 -12.35 -18.45
N PRO A 518 -38.39 -13.48 -17.81
CA PRO A 518 -39.19 -13.48 -16.58
C PRO A 518 -38.47 -12.75 -15.43
N PRO A 519 -39.22 -12.25 -14.43
CA PRO A 519 -38.70 -11.34 -13.41
C PRO A 519 -37.59 -12.00 -12.57
N PRO A 520 -36.48 -11.30 -12.28
CA PRO A 520 -35.45 -11.82 -11.39
C PRO A 520 -35.99 -11.99 -9.96
N ARG A 521 -35.77 -13.17 -9.35
CA ARG A 521 -36.10 -13.41 -7.94
C ARG A 521 -35.17 -12.59 -7.03
N ALA A 522 -35.76 -11.95 -6.01
CA ALA A 522 -35.02 -11.47 -4.85
C ALA A 522 -34.33 -12.66 -4.16
N GLY A 523 -33.00 -12.66 -4.08
CA GLY A 523 -32.24 -13.61 -3.26
C GLY A 523 -31.21 -14.50 -3.95
N ALA A 524 -30.91 -14.32 -5.25
CA ALA A 524 -29.70 -14.93 -5.80
C ALA A 524 -28.48 -14.11 -5.36
N PRO A 525 -27.46 -14.71 -4.70
CA PRO A 525 -26.21 -14.01 -4.44
C PRO A 525 -25.54 -13.65 -5.78
N PRO A 526 -24.85 -12.50 -5.86
CA PRO A 526 -24.12 -12.09 -7.05
C PRO A 526 -23.07 -13.12 -7.48
#